data_AF-A0A1Y2PH50-F1
#
_entry.id   AF-A0A1Y2PH50-F1
#
_cell.length_a   1.000
_cell.length_b   1.000
_cell.length_c   1.000
_cell.angle_alpha   90.00
_cell.angle_beta   90.00
_cell.angle_gamma   90.00
#
_symmetry.space_group_name_H-M   'P 1'
#
loop_
_entity.id
_entity.type
_entity.pdbx_description
1 polymer ?
#
loop_
_entity_poly.entity_id
_entity_poly.type
_entity_poly.pdbx_seq_one_letter_code
_entity_poly.pdbx_strand_id
1 'polypeptide(L)'
;MRKKQIIFIGIIIISLILNSSIDSVVMKGLLEKLIFNSVSILVGLSIALSGIFLSSINTVYLSIYRMTKTKKKKESFSDEEIQMIKSKLTELVDELRENSMFSLYSFLSVITLFFIKEIDFPYIQWFIESEIITKIFVFDSIILIGNFLIFWSIIDSMEVVFKISKAFELVREE
;
A
#
# COMPACT_ATOMS: atom_id res chain seq x y z
N MET A 1 16.25 -4.51 6.15
CA MET A 1 16.53 -3.05 6.12
C MET A 1 17.31 -2.57 4.89
N ARG A 2 18.51 -3.09 4.57
CA ARG A 2 19.33 -2.57 3.44
C ARG A 2 18.62 -2.51 2.08
N LYS A 3 17.83 -3.53 1.72
CA LYS A 3 17.07 -3.55 0.45
C LYS A 3 16.00 -2.45 0.37
N LYS A 4 15.23 -2.22 1.44
CA LYS A 4 14.18 -1.18 1.50
C LYS A 4 14.79 0.23 1.38
N GLN A 5 15.94 0.47 1.99
CA GLN A 5 16.66 1.75 1.89
C GLN A 5 17.15 2.03 0.45
N ILE A 6 17.67 1.01 -0.24
CA ILE A 6 18.11 1.15 -1.64
C ILE A 6 16.91 1.45 -2.55
N ILE A 7 15.78 0.78 -2.36
CA ILE A 7 14.56 1.04 -3.12
C ILE A 7 14.09 2.49 -2.89
N PHE A 8 14.06 2.94 -1.63
CA PHE A 8 13.67 4.31 -1.29
C PHE A 8 14.57 5.36 -1.96
N ILE A 9 15.90 5.19 -1.88
CA ILE A 9 16.85 6.08 -2.56
C ILE A 9 16.65 6.03 -4.08
N GLY A 10 16.41 4.84 -4.64
CA GLY A 10 16.11 4.66 -6.06
C GLY A 10 14.86 5.42 -6.50
N ILE A 11 13.78 5.39 -5.69
CA ILE A 11 12.55 6.14 -5.94
C ILE A 11 12.84 7.65 -6.02
N ILE A 12 13.64 8.17 -5.07
CA ILE A 12 14.01 9.60 -5.07
C ILE A 12 14.77 9.96 -6.34
N ILE A 13 15.81 9.19 -6.68
CA ILE A 13 16.66 9.45 -7.85
C ILE A 13 15.84 9.39 -9.14
N ILE A 14 15.03 8.34 -9.32
CA ILE A 14 14.19 8.17 -10.51
C ILE A 14 13.19 9.31 -10.64
N SER A 15 12.57 9.74 -9.53
CA SER A 15 11.61 10.84 -9.52
C SER A 15 12.23 12.16 -9.94
N LEU A 16 13.44 12.46 -9.45
CA LEU A 16 14.18 13.67 -9.84
C LEU A 16 14.60 13.62 -11.31
N ILE A 17 15.11 12.49 -11.78
CA ILE A 17 15.52 12.32 -13.18
C ILE A 17 14.32 12.48 -14.11
N LEU A 18 13.21 11.79 -13.83
CA LEU A 18 11.98 11.90 -14.61
C LEU A 18 11.46 13.33 -14.66
N ASN A 19 11.45 14.03 -13.52
CA ASN A 19 11.00 15.42 -13.49
C ASN A 19 11.91 16.37 -14.27
N SER A 20 13.22 16.12 -14.25
CA SER A 20 14.19 16.93 -15.01
C SER A 20 14.18 16.67 -16.52
N SER A 21 13.73 15.49 -16.94
CA SER A 21 13.85 15.02 -18.33
C SER A 21 12.56 15.19 -19.14
N ILE A 22 11.45 15.57 -18.51
CA ILE A 22 10.13 15.66 -19.14
C ILE A 22 9.64 17.09 -19.08
N ASP A 23 9.09 17.60 -20.19
CA ASP A 23 8.49 18.93 -20.23
C ASP A 23 7.34 19.07 -19.22
N SER A 24 7.25 20.24 -18.58
CA SER A 24 6.27 20.52 -17.52
C SER A 24 4.82 20.24 -17.92
N VAL A 25 4.43 20.53 -19.17
CA VAL A 25 3.07 20.24 -19.68
C VAL A 25 2.80 18.74 -19.73
N VAL A 26 3.78 17.94 -20.17
CA VAL A 26 3.68 16.48 -20.25
C VAL A 26 3.70 15.88 -18.84
N MET A 27 4.55 16.42 -17.96
CA MET A 27 4.63 16.03 -16.55
C MET A 27 3.27 16.21 -15.86
N LYS A 28 2.62 17.37 -16.01
CA LYS A 28 1.30 17.62 -15.43
C LYS A 28 0.27 16.54 -15.84
N GLY A 29 0.18 16.24 -17.14
CA GLY A 29 -0.71 15.18 -17.63
C GLY A 29 -0.33 13.78 -17.13
N LEU A 30 0.96 13.51 -16.92
CA LEU A 30 1.44 12.25 -16.35
C LEU A 30 1.06 12.13 -14.87
N LEU A 31 1.22 13.20 -14.08
CA LEU A 31 0.85 13.23 -12.67
C LEU A 31 -0.66 13.05 -12.47
N GLU A 32 -1.49 13.71 -13.28
CA GLU A 32 -2.95 13.52 -13.26
C GLU A 32 -3.30 12.05 -13.49
N LYS A 33 -2.74 11.44 -14.55
CA LYS A 33 -2.96 10.02 -14.85
C LYS A 33 -2.47 9.10 -13.73
N LEU A 34 -1.31 9.39 -13.12
CA LEU A 34 -0.80 8.60 -12.00
C LEU A 34 -1.75 8.67 -10.81
N ILE A 35 -2.21 9.86 -10.43
CA ILE A 35 -3.15 10.06 -9.32
C ILE A 35 -4.46 9.29 -9.57
N PHE A 36 -5.04 9.41 -10.77
CA PHE A 36 -6.26 8.66 -11.13
C PHE A 36 -6.05 7.15 -11.15
N ASN A 37 -4.89 6.68 -11.63
CA ASN A 37 -4.56 5.27 -11.59
C ASN A 37 -4.36 4.78 -10.15
N SER A 38 -3.74 5.57 -9.27
CA SER A 38 -3.60 5.23 -7.85
C SER A 38 -4.95 5.06 -7.17
N VAL A 39 -5.98 5.87 -7.51
CA VAL A 39 -7.36 5.65 -7.02
C VAL A 39 -7.86 4.27 -7.42
N SER A 40 -7.76 3.93 -8.71
CA SER A 40 -8.24 2.65 -9.24
C SER A 40 -7.56 1.47 -8.55
N ILE A 41 -6.26 1.59 -8.28
CA ILE A 41 -5.50 0.54 -7.60
C ILE A 41 -5.87 0.45 -6.11
N LEU A 42 -6.07 1.57 -5.42
CA LEU A 42 -6.52 1.58 -4.02
C LEU A 42 -7.91 0.94 -3.88
N VAL A 43 -8.84 1.22 -4.81
CA VAL A 43 -10.15 0.57 -4.87
C VAL A 43 -10.00 -0.93 -5.11
N GLY A 44 -9.16 -1.32 -6.08
CA GLY A 44 -8.86 -2.73 -6.36
C GLY A 44 -8.28 -3.48 -5.15
N LEU A 45 -7.33 -2.85 -4.44
CA LEU A 45 -6.75 -3.39 -3.22
C LEU A 45 -7.83 -3.54 -2.13
N SER A 46 -8.69 -2.53 -1.94
CA SER A 46 -9.78 -2.58 -0.95
C SER A 46 -10.76 -3.73 -1.22
N ILE A 47 -11.08 -3.99 -2.48
CA ILE A 47 -11.91 -5.12 -2.90
C ILE A 47 -11.18 -6.45 -2.63
N ALA A 48 -9.89 -6.55 -2.98
CA ALA A 48 -9.09 -7.75 -2.75
C ALA A 48 -9.00 -8.08 -1.25
N LEU A 49 -8.70 -7.07 -0.42
CA LEU A 49 -8.71 -7.17 1.04
C LEU A 49 -10.04 -7.66 1.56
N SER A 50 -11.15 -7.03 1.13
CA SER A 50 -12.49 -7.42 1.55
C SER A 50 -12.79 -8.87 1.18
N GLY A 51 -12.42 -9.31 -0.04
CA GLY A 51 -12.58 -10.69 -0.49
C GLY A 51 -11.77 -11.70 0.32
N ILE A 52 -10.53 -11.36 0.67
CA ILE A 52 -9.67 -12.20 1.52
C ILE A 52 -10.25 -12.29 2.92
N PHE A 53 -10.62 -11.16 3.54
CA PHE A 53 -11.26 -11.17 4.85
C PHE A 53 -12.55 -12.00 4.85
N LEU A 54 -13.38 -11.90 3.81
CA LEU A 54 -14.60 -12.70 3.68
C LEU A 54 -14.28 -14.20 3.59
N SER A 55 -13.27 -14.58 2.80
CA SER A 55 -12.78 -15.95 2.66
C SER A 55 -12.18 -16.50 3.96
N SER A 56 -11.42 -15.67 4.68
CA SER A 56 -10.85 -15.98 5.99
C SER A 56 -11.94 -16.20 7.04
N ILE A 57 -12.94 -15.33 7.10
CA ILE A 57 -14.10 -15.50 8.00
C ILE A 57 -14.83 -16.80 7.67
N ASN A 58 -15.05 -17.10 6.39
CA ASN A 58 -15.72 -18.33 5.99
C ASN A 58 -14.89 -19.58 6.35
N THR A 59 -13.58 -19.53 6.19
CA THR A 59 -12.66 -20.62 6.59
C THR A 59 -12.65 -20.84 8.10
N VAL A 60 -12.61 -19.76 8.89
CA VAL A 60 -12.71 -19.84 10.37
C VAL A 60 -14.09 -20.35 10.81
N TYR A 61 -15.16 -19.90 10.16
CA TYR A 61 -16.51 -20.40 10.43
C TYR A 61 -16.63 -21.90 10.13
N LEU A 62 -16.07 -22.34 9.00
CA LEU A 62 -16.02 -23.75 8.61
C LEU A 62 -15.16 -24.59 9.56
N SER A 63 -14.02 -24.07 10.04
CA SER A 63 -13.17 -24.79 11.00
C SER A 63 -13.89 -24.94 12.36
N ILE A 64 -14.52 -23.89 12.86
CA ILE A 64 -15.35 -23.92 14.08
C ILE A 64 -16.52 -24.90 13.90
N TYR A 65 -17.21 -24.87 12.75
CA TYR A 65 -18.32 -25.77 12.43
C TYR A 65 -17.86 -27.24 12.35
N ARG A 66 -16.71 -27.51 11.72
CA ARG A 66 -16.09 -28.84 11.71
C ARG A 66 -15.73 -29.28 13.12
N MET A 67 -15.14 -28.43 13.96
CA MET A 67 -14.82 -28.77 15.35
C MET A 67 -16.07 -29.09 16.19
N THR A 68 -17.15 -28.33 16.02
CA THR A 68 -18.41 -28.58 16.76
C THR A 68 -19.17 -29.81 16.26
N LYS A 69 -19.12 -30.10 14.95
CA LYS A 69 -19.79 -31.26 14.35
C LYS A 69 -18.99 -32.56 14.51
N THR A 70 -17.66 -32.47 14.57
CA THR A 70 -16.74 -33.60 14.67
C THR A 70 -16.40 -33.93 16.13
N LYS A 71 -17.42 -34.12 16.98
CA LYS A 71 -17.29 -34.67 18.34
C LYS A 71 -16.68 -36.11 18.40
N LYS A 72 -16.09 -36.63 17.33
CA LYS A 72 -15.67 -38.04 17.19
C LYS A 72 -14.28 -38.30 16.60
N LYS A 73 -13.48 -37.31 16.19
CA LYS A 73 -12.08 -37.56 15.78
C LYS A 73 -11.11 -36.72 16.60
N LYS A 74 -10.12 -37.41 17.15
CA LYS A 74 -9.19 -37.00 18.19
C LYS A 74 -7.99 -36.24 17.62
N GLU A 75 -8.24 -35.33 16.69
CA GLU A 75 -7.24 -34.43 16.11
C GLU A 75 -7.81 -33.01 16.19
N SER A 76 -8.00 -32.55 17.43
CA SER A 76 -8.21 -31.13 17.70
C SER A 76 -6.84 -30.49 17.80
N PHE A 77 -6.57 -29.45 17.00
CA PHE A 77 -5.44 -28.55 17.24
C PHE A 77 -5.37 -28.20 18.73
N SER A 78 -4.18 -28.29 19.31
CA SER A 78 -3.97 -27.86 20.68
C SER A 78 -4.27 -26.37 20.83
N ASP A 79 -4.67 -25.93 22.03
CA ASP A 79 -4.89 -24.52 22.31
C ASP A 79 -3.64 -23.66 21.99
N GLU A 80 -2.44 -24.25 22.13
CA GLU A 80 -1.16 -23.64 21.78
C GLU A 80 -1.01 -23.44 20.26
N GLU A 81 -1.37 -24.43 19.44
CA GLU A 81 -1.36 -24.31 17.97
C GLU A 81 -2.39 -23.28 17.49
N ILE A 82 -3.59 -23.26 18.09
CA ILE A 82 -4.63 -22.27 17.79
C ILE A 82 -4.15 -20.85 18.13
N GLN A 83 -3.50 -20.66 19.30
CA GLN A 83 -2.92 -19.38 19.67
C GLN A 83 -1.79 -18.97 18.72
N MET A 84 -0.91 -19.88 18.33
CA MET A 84 0.17 -19.60 17.39
C MET A 84 -0.35 -19.18 16.01
N ILE A 85 -1.37 -19.88 15.48
CA ILE A 85 -2.01 -19.54 14.21
C ILE A 85 -2.66 -18.17 14.31
N LYS A 86 -3.42 -17.90 15.38
CA LYS A 86 -4.08 -16.62 15.61
C LYS A 86 -3.07 -15.47 15.69
N SER A 87 -1.96 -15.65 16.41
CA SER A 87 -0.88 -14.66 16.52
C SER A 87 -0.30 -14.31 15.15
N LYS A 88 0.09 -15.32 14.36
CA LYS A 88 0.66 -15.10 13.02
C LYS A 88 -0.34 -14.44 12.07
N LEU A 89 -1.61 -14.81 12.15
CA LEU A 89 -2.67 -14.18 11.35
C LEU A 89 -2.91 -12.72 11.76
N THR A 90 -2.89 -12.42 13.05
CA THR A 90 -3.00 -11.05 13.55
C THR A 90 -1.82 -10.21 13.09
N GLU A 91 -0.58 -10.71 13.15
CA GLU A 91 0.60 -10.01 12.63
C GLU A 91 0.46 -9.66 11.15
N LEU A 92 0.01 -10.61 10.32
CA LEU A 92 -0.21 -10.38 8.89
C LEU A 92 -1.34 -9.37 8.63
N VAL A 93 -2.42 -9.42 9.42
CA VAL A 93 -3.53 -8.46 9.33
C VAL A 93 -3.08 -7.06 9.74
N ASP A 94 -2.26 -6.93 10.79
CA ASP A 94 -1.73 -5.66 11.24
C ASP A 94 -0.77 -5.06 10.21
N GLU A 95 0.14 -5.85 9.63
CA GLU A 95 1.02 -5.40 8.54
C GLU A 95 0.21 -4.89 7.33
N LEU A 96 -0.87 -5.60 6.98
CA LEU A 96 -1.76 -5.23 5.90
C LEU A 96 -2.51 -3.93 6.16
N ARG A 97 -2.98 -3.75 7.39
CA ARG A 97 -3.62 -2.52 7.86
C ARG A 97 -2.65 -1.35 7.79
N GLU A 98 -1.43 -1.52 8.31
CA GLU A 98 -0.40 -0.47 8.28
C GLU A 98 -0.07 -0.03 6.85
N ASN A 99 0.17 -0.99 5.94
CA ASN A 99 0.44 -0.69 4.53
C ASN A 99 -0.76 0.01 3.86
N SER A 100 -1.99 -0.42 4.16
CA SER A 100 -3.20 0.21 3.63
C SER A 100 -3.36 1.65 4.12
N MET A 101 -3.15 1.90 5.42
CA MET A 101 -3.22 3.24 6.00
C MET A 101 -2.11 4.15 5.47
N PHE A 102 -0.88 3.63 5.34
CA PHE A 102 0.23 4.36 4.74
C PHE A 102 -0.06 4.77 3.30
N SER A 103 -0.60 3.85 2.49
CA SER A 103 -1.02 4.15 1.11
C SER A 103 -2.09 5.24 1.08
N LEU A 104 -3.09 5.17 1.96
CA LEU A 104 -4.16 6.17 2.04
C LEU A 104 -3.63 7.56 2.43
N TYR A 105 -2.80 7.64 3.48
CA TYR A 105 -2.23 8.91 3.92
C TYR A 105 -1.28 9.51 2.89
N SER A 106 -0.48 8.67 2.22
CA SER A 106 0.39 9.10 1.13
C SER A 106 -0.43 9.62 -0.05
N PHE A 107 -1.53 8.96 -0.38
CA PHE A 107 -2.45 9.39 -1.44
C PHE A 107 -3.12 10.73 -1.15
N LEU A 108 -3.65 10.91 0.06
CA LEU A 108 -4.22 12.19 0.50
C LEU A 108 -3.17 13.31 0.43
N SER A 109 -1.95 13.03 0.90
CA SER A 109 -0.84 14.01 0.84
C SER A 109 -0.49 14.38 -0.60
N VAL A 110 -0.41 13.39 -1.50
CA VAL A 110 -0.16 13.59 -2.93
C VAL A 110 -1.24 14.45 -3.59
N ILE A 111 -2.53 14.18 -3.31
CA ILE A 111 -3.63 15.01 -3.82
C ILE A 111 -3.53 16.44 -3.29
N THR A 112 -3.33 16.60 -1.99
CA THR A 112 -3.23 17.93 -1.38
C THR A 112 -2.07 18.72 -1.98
N LEU A 113 -0.91 18.10 -2.16
CA LEU A 113 0.24 18.72 -2.83
C LEU A 113 -0.06 19.08 -4.30
N PHE A 114 -0.78 18.21 -5.01
CA PHE A 114 -1.17 18.46 -6.40
C PHE A 114 -2.08 19.68 -6.54
N PHE A 115 -2.97 19.95 -5.58
CA PHE A 115 -3.77 21.18 -5.57
C PHE A 115 -2.98 22.39 -5.08
N ILE A 116 -2.20 22.24 -4.00
CA ILE A 116 -1.40 23.32 -3.42
C ILE A 116 -0.37 23.87 -4.40
N LYS A 117 0.21 23.04 -5.28
CA LYS A 117 1.22 23.50 -6.24
C LYS A 117 0.70 24.57 -7.19
N GLU A 118 -0.59 24.52 -7.54
CA GLU A 118 -1.26 25.46 -8.46
C GLU A 118 -1.76 26.72 -7.72
N ILE A 119 -1.76 26.71 -6.37
CA ILE A 119 -2.16 27.86 -5.57
C ILE A 119 -0.95 28.78 -5.39
N ASP A 120 -1.09 30.02 -5.86
CA ASP A 120 -0.18 31.10 -5.51
C ASP A 120 -0.61 31.74 -4.20
N PHE A 121 0.15 31.47 -3.14
CA PHE A 121 -0.06 32.08 -1.84
C PHE A 121 0.50 33.51 -1.85
N PRO A 122 -0.33 34.55 -1.67
CA PRO A 122 0.08 35.94 -1.84
C PRO A 122 1.17 36.40 -0.85
N TYR A 123 1.38 35.67 0.25
CA TYR A 123 2.35 35.99 1.29
C TYR A 123 3.50 34.98 1.41
N ILE A 124 3.54 33.95 0.57
CA ILE A 124 4.59 32.92 0.60
C ILE A 124 5.32 32.95 -0.73
N GLN A 125 6.47 33.64 -0.75
CA GLN A 125 7.36 33.64 -1.89
C GLN A 125 8.24 32.40 -1.87
N TRP A 126 8.47 31.83 -3.05
CA TRP A 126 9.42 30.75 -3.21
C TRP A 126 10.83 31.25 -2.88
N PHE A 127 11.52 30.57 -1.97
CA PHE A 127 12.77 31.05 -1.38
C PHE A 127 14.03 30.64 -2.17
N ILE A 128 13.89 29.81 -3.20
CA ILE A 128 15.02 29.33 -4.01
C ILE A 128 15.01 30.06 -5.36
N GLU A 129 16.04 30.87 -5.60
CA GLU A 129 16.30 31.49 -6.90
C GLU A 129 17.14 30.54 -7.77
N SER A 130 16.48 29.63 -8.46
CA SER A 130 17.12 28.70 -9.42
C SER A 130 16.25 28.55 -10.66
N GLU A 131 16.87 28.63 -11.84
CA GLU A 131 16.19 28.35 -13.11
C GLU A 131 15.78 26.88 -13.25
N ILE A 132 16.49 25.98 -12.54
CA ILE A 132 16.26 24.53 -12.60
C ILE A 132 15.36 24.08 -11.45
N ILE A 133 15.62 24.57 -10.22
CA ILE A 133 14.87 24.17 -9.02
C ILE A 133 13.77 25.20 -8.75
N THR A 134 12.70 25.09 -9.54
CA THR A 134 11.50 25.91 -9.36
C THR A 134 10.55 25.31 -8.31
N LYS A 135 9.61 26.12 -7.80
CA LYS A 135 8.49 25.67 -6.97
C LYS A 135 7.80 24.46 -7.60
N ILE A 136 7.44 24.58 -8.88
CA ILE A 136 6.75 23.54 -9.65
C ILE A 136 7.58 22.26 -9.70
N PHE A 137 8.89 22.38 -9.99
CA PHE A 137 9.80 21.24 -10.00
C PHE A 137 9.81 20.50 -8.65
N VAL A 138 9.93 21.22 -7.53
CA VAL A 138 9.95 20.59 -6.21
C VAL A 138 8.64 19.88 -5.90
N PHE A 139 7.49 20.52 -6.16
CA PHE A 139 6.19 19.90 -5.93
C PHE A 139 5.99 18.67 -6.81
N ASP A 140 6.30 18.75 -8.11
CA ASP A 140 6.16 17.63 -9.04
C ASP A 140 7.06 16.45 -8.64
N SER A 141 8.29 16.70 -8.19
CA SER A 141 9.18 15.66 -7.66
C SER A 141 8.65 15.01 -6.39
N ILE A 142 8.11 15.78 -5.44
CA ILE A 142 7.51 15.21 -4.21
C ILE A 142 6.27 14.40 -4.56
N ILE A 143 5.44 14.88 -5.48
CA ILE A 143 4.25 14.16 -5.97
C ILE A 143 4.65 12.84 -6.63
N LEU A 144 5.69 12.82 -7.47
CA LEU A 144 6.23 11.58 -8.05
C LEU A 144 6.70 10.60 -6.98
N ILE A 145 7.50 11.06 -6.02
CA ILE A 145 7.97 10.23 -4.91
C ILE A 145 6.78 9.64 -4.16
N GLY A 146 5.79 10.46 -3.80
CA GLY A 146 4.58 10.01 -3.12
C GLY A 146 3.81 8.95 -3.91
N ASN A 147 3.67 9.13 -5.23
CA ASN A 147 3.04 8.12 -6.09
C ASN A 147 3.81 6.80 -6.07
N PHE A 148 5.13 6.82 -6.24
CA PHE A 148 5.94 5.60 -6.18
C PHE A 148 5.89 4.91 -4.81
N LEU A 149 5.82 5.67 -3.71
CA LEU A 149 5.64 5.11 -2.37
C LEU A 149 4.28 4.41 -2.22
N ILE A 150 3.21 4.98 -2.80
CA ILE A 150 1.89 4.33 -2.84
C ILE A 150 1.99 3.00 -3.60
N PHE A 151 2.60 2.99 -4.79
CA PHE A 151 2.81 1.75 -5.56
C PHE A 151 3.62 0.71 -4.78
N TRP A 152 4.68 1.14 -4.09
CA TRP A 152 5.48 0.24 -3.29
C TRP A 152 4.69 -0.36 -2.13
N SER A 153 3.91 0.46 -1.41
CA SER A 153 3.05 -0.02 -0.33
C SER A 153 1.96 -1.00 -0.81
N ILE A 154 1.46 -0.80 -2.03
CA ILE A 154 0.54 -1.75 -2.68
C ILE A 154 1.22 -3.09 -2.94
N ILE A 155 2.47 -3.09 -3.44
CA ILE A 155 3.24 -4.32 -3.65
C ILE A 155 3.45 -5.07 -2.33
N ASP A 156 3.86 -4.36 -1.27
CA ASP A 156 4.05 -4.94 0.07
C ASP A 156 2.69 -5.51 0.58
N SER A 157 1.58 -4.81 0.36
CA SER A 157 0.22 -5.29 0.71
C SER A 157 -0.17 -6.56 -0.04
N MET A 158 0.11 -6.64 -1.35
CA MET A 158 -0.15 -7.83 -2.17
C MET A 158 0.65 -9.04 -1.68
N GLU A 159 1.91 -8.84 -1.28
CA GLU A 159 2.73 -9.92 -0.74
C GLU A 159 2.11 -10.50 0.55
N VAL A 160 1.66 -9.63 1.46
CA VAL A 160 0.97 -10.03 2.69
C VAL A 160 -0.33 -10.77 2.39
N VAL A 161 -1.12 -10.27 1.45
CA VAL A 161 -2.32 -10.94 0.93
C VAL A 161 -2.02 -12.37 0.47
N PHE A 162 -0.95 -12.58 -0.31
CA PHE A 162 -0.58 -13.91 -0.77
C PHE A 162 -0.14 -14.83 0.38
N LYS A 163 0.57 -14.30 1.39
CA LYS A 163 0.94 -15.06 2.58
C LYS A 163 -0.30 -15.52 3.35
N ILE A 164 -1.27 -14.63 3.54
CA ILE A 164 -2.54 -14.94 4.19
C ILE A 164 -3.28 -16.04 3.42
N SER A 165 -3.46 -15.88 2.11
CA SER A 165 -4.15 -16.88 1.27
C SER A 165 -3.48 -18.26 1.34
N LYS A 166 -2.14 -18.32 1.24
CA LYS A 166 -1.39 -19.58 1.37
C LYS A 166 -1.53 -20.23 2.74
N ALA A 167 -1.51 -19.42 3.81
CA ALA A 167 -1.71 -19.93 5.16
C ALA A 167 -3.08 -20.59 5.33
N PHE A 168 -4.12 -20.07 4.68
CA PHE A 168 -5.46 -20.65 4.70
C PHE A 168 -5.62 -21.88 3.78
N GLU A 169 -4.93 -21.93 2.65
CA GLU A 169 -4.92 -23.11 1.77
C GLU A 169 -4.31 -24.34 2.47
N LEU A 170 -3.21 -24.14 3.22
CA LEU A 170 -2.58 -25.21 3.99
C LEU A 170 -3.51 -25.80 5.07
N VAL A 171 -4.40 -25.00 5.65
CA VAL A 171 -5.42 -25.46 6.62
C VAL A 171 -6.55 -26.26 5.93
N ARG A 172 -6.67 -26.20 4.60
CA ARG A 172 -7.74 -26.86 3.84
C ARG A 172 -7.36 -28.26 3.35
N GLU A 173 -6.08 -28.59 3.31
CA GLU A 173 -5.54 -29.87 2.82
C GLU A 173 -5.29 -30.93 3.91
N GLU A 174 -5.61 -30.63 5.17
CA GLU A 174 -5.73 -31.60 6.27
C GLU A 174 -7.21 -31.95 6.58
#